data_AF-A0A7V4W888-F1
#
_entry.id   AF-A0A7V4W888-F1
#
_cell.length_a   1.000
_cell.length_b   1.000
_cell.length_c   1.000
_cell.angle_alpha   90.00
_cell.angle_beta   90.00
_cell.angle_gamma   90.00
#
_symmetry.space_group_name_H-M   'P 1'
#
loop_
_entity.id
_entity.type
_entity.pdbx_description
1 polymer ?
#
loop_
_entity_poly.entity_id
_entity_poly.type
_entity_poly.pdbx_seq_one_letter_code
_entity_poly.pdbx_strand_id
1 'polypeptide(L)'
;MKGSGESKAVFTPNIPRAGRYTVYAWFGPDPCKDHASNAPVTVRSADGVKTIRVDLREMKGQWVKLGTFRFAAGRKGSIIFSNDADGNVLADAVKMVPVLDSR
;
A
#
# COMPACT_ATOMS: atom_id res chain seq x y z
N MET A 1 -9.60 6.08 -19.23
CA MET A 1 -10.91 5.78 -18.59
C MET A 1 -10.63 5.42 -17.13
N LYS A 2 -11.54 5.73 -16.21
CA LYS A 2 -11.40 5.36 -14.79
C LYS A 2 -11.74 3.87 -14.62
N GLY A 3 -10.96 3.12 -13.85
CA GLY A 3 -11.28 1.72 -13.53
C GLY A 3 -12.41 1.58 -12.50
N SER A 4 -13.07 0.41 -12.47
CA SER A 4 -14.29 0.17 -11.67
C SER A 4 -14.03 -0.03 -10.17
N GLY A 5 -12.80 -0.35 -9.78
CA GLY A 5 -12.45 -0.72 -8.40
C GLY A 5 -12.62 -2.20 -8.06
N GLU A 6 -13.16 -2.99 -8.98
CA GLU A 6 -13.44 -4.43 -8.79
C GLU A 6 -12.17 -5.27 -8.77
N SER A 7 -11.16 -4.90 -9.55
CA SER A 7 -9.87 -5.60 -9.57
C SER A 7 -9.01 -5.14 -8.40
N LYS A 8 -8.51 -6.10 -7.61
CA LYS A 8 -7.72 -5.84 -6.41
C LYS A 8 -6.52 -6.75 -6.30
N ALA A 9 -5.40 -6.21 -5.85
CA ALA A 9 -4.26 -6.98 -5.34
C ALA A 9 -4.22 -6.84 -3.82
N VAL A 10 -4.18 -7.97 -3.09
CA VAL A 10 -4.29 -7.99 -1.63
C VAL A 10 -3.08 -8.67 -1.01
N PHE A 11 -2.29 -7.89 -0.27
CA PHE A 11 -1.17 -8.38 0.52
C PHE A 11 -1.63 -8.57 1.97
N THR A 12 -1.58 -9.81 2.47
CA THR A 12 -1.97 -10.17 3.85
C THR A 12 -0.76 -10.73 4.61
N PRO A 13 0.12 -9.86 5.13
CA PRO A 13 1.34 -10.28 5.81
C PRO A 13 1.03 -10.99 7.13
N ASN A 14 1.87 -11.95 7.51
CA ASN A 14 1.87 -12.51 8.86
C ASN A 14 2.70 -11.60 9.77
N ILE A 15 2.04 -10.86 10.66
CA ILE A 15 2.70 -9.93 11.58
C ILE A 15 3.24 -10.73 12.77
N PRO A 16 4.57 -10.78 13.01
CA PRO A 16 5.14 -11.63 14.04
C PRO A 16 4.86 -11.13 15.46
N ARG A 17 4.72 -9.80 15.65
CA ARG A 17 4.45 -9.18 16.95
C ARG A 17 3.51 -8.00 16.78
N ALA A 18 2.55 -7.84 17.68
CA ALA A 18 1.72 -6.64 17.68
C ALA A 18 2.58 -5.39 17.92
N GLY A 19 2.27 -4.28 17.25
CA GLY A 19 3.03 -3.04 17.39
C GLY A 19 2.83 -2.07 16.23
N ARG A 20 3.60 -0.98 16.23
CA ARG A 20 3.64 -0.01 15.14
C ARG A 20 4.57 -0.49 14.03
N TYR A 21 4.11 -0.39 12.79
CA TYR A 21 4.90 -0.67 11.60
C TYR A 21 4.81 0.49 10.63
N THR A 22 5.94 0.95 10.11
CA THR A 22 5.96 1.80 8.92
C THR A 22 5.74 0.93 7.69
N VAL A 23 4.71 1.26 6.92
CA VAL A 23 4.31 0.54 5.72
C VAL A 23 4.82 1.28 4.50
N TYR A 24 5.50 0.55 3.62
CA TYR A 24 5.94 1.01 2.31
C TYR A 24 5.33 0.13 1.22
N ALA A 25 5.06 0.72 0.07
CA ALA A 25 4.75 0.03 -1.17
C ALA A 25 5.83 0.30 -2.21
N TRP A 26 6.14 -0.70 -3.03
CA TRP A 26 6.96 -0.55 -4.21
C TRP A 26 6.06 -0.69 -5.44
N PHE A 27 6.27 0.21 -6.39
CA PHE A 27 5.62 0.21 -7.70
C PHE A 27 6.72 0.04 -8.74
N GLY A 28 6.62 -0.99 -9.58
CA GLY A 28 7.66 -1.33 -10.56
C GLY A 28 8.04 -0.16 -11.48
N PRO A 29 9.28 -0.11 -12.01
CA PRO A 29 9.74 0.95 -12.90
C PRO A 29 9.17 0.76 -14.33
N ASP A 30 7.85 0.75 -14.46
CA ASP A 30 7.17 0.60 -15.75
C ASP A 30 7.28 1.90 -16.59
N PRO A 31 7.89 1.85 -17.79
CA PRO A 31 8.08 3.03 -18.63
C PRO A 31 6.80 3.53 -19.33
N CYS A 32 5.68 2.81 -19.21
CA CYS A 32 4.40 3.23 -19.79
C CYS A 32 3.95 4.61 -19.26
N LYS A 33 3.16 5.34 -20.06
CA LYS A 33 2.71 6.71 -19.75
C LYS A 33 1.25 6.80 -19.30
N ASP A 34 0.58 5.67 -19.13
CA ASP A 34 -0.84 5.54 -18.79
C ASP A 34 -1.09 5.36 -17.28
N HIS A 35 -0.06 5.58 -16.45
CA HIS A 35 -0.14 5.46 -15.00
C HIS A 35 -1.16 6.41 -14.36
N ALA A 36 -1.87 5.89 -13.37
CA ALA A 36 -2.80 6.66 -12.56
C ALA A 36 -2.09 7.75 -11.76
N SER A 37 -2.71 8.94 -11.67
CA SER A 37 -2.32 10.00 -10.74
C SER A 37 -2.83 9.77 -9.32
N ASN A 38 -3.75 8.81 -9.15
CA ASN A 38 -4.55 8.69 -7.94
C ASN A 38 -4.74 7.24 -7.49
N ALA A 39 -3.76 6.36 -7.77
CA ALA A 39 -3.81 4.94 -7.46
C ALA A 39 -4.12 4.71 -5.96
N PRO A 40 -5.27 4.08 -5.63
CA PRO A 40 -5.66 3.89 -4.24
C PRO A 40 -4.96 2.67 -3.62
N VAL A 41 -4.29 2.91 -2.49
CA VAL A 41 -3.72 1.89 -1.61
C VAL A 41 -4.39 1.96 -0.26
N THR A 42 -5.12 0.91 0.11
CA THR A 42 -5.85 0.81 1.37
C THR A 42 -5.09 -0.04 2.38
N VAL A 43 -4.77 0.55 3.53
CA VAL A 43 -4.16 -0.13 4.67
C VAL A 43 -5.26 -0.45 5.68
N ARG A 44 -5.53 -1.75 5.88
CA ARG A 44 -6.35 -2.25 6.99
C ARG A 44 -5.43 -2.60 8.15
N SER A 45 -5.63 -1.94 9.28
CA SER A 45 -4.78 -2.01 10.45
C SER A 45 -5.61 -2.08 11.73
N ALA A 46 -4.96 -2.17 12.90
CA ALA A 46 -5.62 -2.04 14.19
C ALA A 46 -6.08 -0.59 14.48
N ASP A 47 -5.61 0.39 13.72
CA ASP A 47 -6.10 1.78 13.75
C ASP A 47 -7.35 1.98 12.89
N GLY A 48 -7.86 0.92 12.26
CA GLY A 48 -8.92 0.97 11.27
C GLY A 48 -8.41 0.92 9.84
N VAL A 49 -9.25 1.37 8.92
CA VAL A 49 -9.01 1.34 7.47
C VAL A 49 -8.63 2.74 6.99
N LYS A 50 -7.51 2.87 6.28
CA LYS A 50 -7.09 4.13 5.66
C LYS A 50 -6.75 3.90 4.19
N THR A 51 -7.29 4.74 3.30
CA THR A 51 -6.91 4.76 1.89
C THR A 51 -5.98 5.94 1.62
N ILE A 52 -4.86 5.65 0.96
CA ILE A 52 -3.86 6.61 0.48
C ILE A 52 -3.94 6.61 -1.04
N ARG A 53 -3.92 7.78 -1.67
CA ARG A 53 -3.80 7.90 -3.12
C ARG A 53 -2.39 8.27 -3.49
N VAL A 54 -1.80 7.53 -4.42
CA VAL A 54 -0.41 7.68 -4.88
C VAL A 54 -0.41 8.10 -6.34
N ASP A 55 0.37 9.12 -6.67
CA ASP A 55 0.63 9.49 -8.06
C ASP A 55 1.74 8.60 -8.64
N LEU A 56 1.36 7.62 -9.47
CA LEU A 56 2.30 6.68 -10.09
C LEU A 56 3.02 7.26 -11.31
N ARG A 57 2.68 8.49 -11.72
CA ARG A 57 3.45 9.22 -12.73
C ARG A 57 4.80 9.60 -12.14
N GLU A 58 4.83 9.96 -10.86
CA GLU A 58 6.02 10.41 -10.13
C GLU A 58 6.60 9.34 -9.19
N MET A 59 5.74 8.54 -8.54
CA MET A 59 6.11 7.70 -7.40
C MET A 59 6.26 6.21 -7.78
N LYS A 60 7.02 5.92 -8.83
CA LYS A 60 7.37 4.54 -9.27
C LYS A 60 8.89 4.30 -9.29
N GLY A 61 9.31 3.04 -9.26
CA GLY A 61 10.72 2.64 -9.18
C GLY A 61 11.39 2.96 -7.85
N GLN A 62 10.60 3.15 -6.78
CA GLN A 62 11.08 3.50 -5.44
C GLN A 62 10.13 3.00 -4.34
N TRP A 63 10.62 2.92 -3.10
CA TRP A 63 9.79 2.61 -1.93
C TRP A 63 9.00 3.85 -1.48
N VAL A 64 7.69 3.82 -1.69
CA VAL A 64 6.77 4.88 -1.26
C VAL A 64 6.27 4.59 0.15
N LYS A 65 6.52 5.51 1.09
CA LYS A 65 6.00 5.43 2.46
C LYS A 65 4.51 5.73 2.47
N LEU A 66 3.69 4.76 2.91
CA LEU A 66 2.24 4.93 3.04
C LEU A 66 1.83 5.50 4.40
N GLY A 67 2.65 5.25 5.43
CA GLY A 67 2.39 5.72 6.79
C GLY A 67 2.92 4.76 7.85
N THR A 68 2.59 5.06 9.11
CA THR A 68 2.87 4.18 10.25
C THR A 68 1.56 3.85 10.94
N PHE A 69 1.30 2.57 11.15
CA PHE A 69 0.03 2.05 11.66
C PHE A 69 0.28 0.98 12.72
N ARG A 70 -0.67 0.82 13.64
CA ARG A 70 -0.68 -0.30 14.59
C ARG A 70 -1.22 -1.55 13.92
N PHE A 71 -0.54 -2.67 14.09
CA PHE A 71 -0.99 -3.99 13.64
C PHE A 71 -1.06 -4.95 14.84
N ALA A 72 -2.07 -5.83 14.82
CA ALA A 72 -2.09 -7.00 15.68
C ALA A 72 -1.19 -8.09 15.09
N ALA A 73 -0.66 -8.98 15.94
CA ALA A 73 0.03 -10.18 15.47
C ALA A 73 -0.90 -11.09 14.64
N GLY A 74 -0.31 -11.88 13.75
CA GLY A 74 -1.01 -12.75 12.81
C GLY A 74 -1.40 -12.06 11.50
N ARG A 75 -2.45 -12.57 10.84
CA ARG A 75 -2.87 -12.17 9.47
C ARG A 75 -4.11 -11.27 9.44
N LYS A 76 -4.31 -10.42 10.44
CA LYS A 76 -5.50 -9.55 10.55
C LYS A 76 -5.42 -8.29 9.67
N GLY A 77 -4.22 -7.75 9.49
CA GLY A 77 -3.98 -6.57 8.65
C GLY A 77 -3.80 -6.92 7.17
N SER A 78 -4.03 -5.94 6.29
CA SER A 78 -3.80 -6.10 4.85
C SER A 78 -3.48 -4.78 4.16
N ILE A 79 -2.75 -4.85 3.05
CA ILE A 79 -2.52 -3.75 2.13
C ILE A 79 -3.20 -4.12 0.80
N ILE A 80 -4.11 -3.26 0.34
CA ILE A 80 -5.01 -3.53 -0.79
C ILE A 80 -4.81 -2.45 -1.85
N PHE A 81 -4.43 -2.86 -3.04
CA PHE A 81 -4.38 -2.01 -4.23
C PHE A 81 -5.68 -2.24 -5.02
N SER A 82 -6.26 -1.20 -5.60
CA SER A 82 -7.49 -1.29 -6.39
C SER A 82 -7.33 -0.50 -7.69
N ASN A 83 -7.96 -0.96 -8.76
CA ASN A 83 -7.99 -0.23 -10.03
C ASN A 83 -9.00 0.92 -10.06
N ASP A 84 -9.57 1.35 -8.92
CA ASP A 84 -10.43 2.56 -8.82
C ASP A 84 -9.59 3.85 -8.99
N ALA A 85 -9.05 4.05 -10.19
CA ALA A 85 -8.07 5.07 -10.50
C ALA A 85 -8.25 5.60 -11.94
N ASP A 86 -7.64 6.74 -12.23
CA ASP A 86 -7.72 7.44 -13.54
C ASP A 86 -6.75 6.89 -14.60
N GLY A 87 -6.03 5.81 -14.30
CA GLY A 87 -5.05 5.16 -15.18
C GLY A 87 -4.64 3.79 -14.65
N ASN A 88 -3.56 3.24 -15.19
CA ASN A 88 -3.01 1.95 -14.78
C ASN A 88 -2.50 2.01 -13.32
N VAL A 89 -2.77 0.96 -12.55
CA VAL A 89 -2.35 0.80 -11.17
C VAL A 89 -1.35 -0.34 -11.09
N LEU A 90 -0.14 -0.02 -10.65
CA LEU A 90 0.90 -0.99 -10.37
C LEU A 90 0.74 -1.52 -8.94
N ALA A 91 1.02 -2.79 -8.74
CA ALA A 91 1.11 -3.40 -7.41
C ALA A 91 2.18 -4.49 -7.47
N ASP A 92 3.33 -4.25 -6.85
CA ASP A 92 4.49 -5.14 -6.92
C ASP A 92 4.80 -5.72 -5.54
N ALA A 93 5.25 -4.87 -4.59
CA ALA A 93 5.66 -5.34 -3.27
C ALA A 93 5.23 -4.42 -2.13
N VAL A 94 5.13 -5.00 -0.93
CA VAL A 94 4.88 -4.29 0.33
C VAL A 94 5.99 -4.62 1.32
N LYS A 95 6.50 -3.59 2.02
CA LYS A 95 7.48 -3.73 3.09
C LYS A 95 6.93 -3.14 4.38
N MET A 96 7.03 -3.88 5.47
CA MET A 96 6.61 -3.45 6.80
C MET A 96 7.81 -3.44 7.73
N VAL A 97 8.15 -2.26 8.24
CA VAL A 97 9.31 -2.07 9.14
C VAL A 97 8.77 -1.81 10.55
N PRO A 98 9.09 -2.64 11.55
CA PRO A 98 8.66 -2.38 12.93
C PRO A 98 9.28 -1.06 13.42
N VAL A 99 8.46 -0.25 14.07
CA VAL A 99 8.94 0.93 14.79
C VAL A 99 9.34 0.48 16.18
N LEU A 100 10.61 0.63 16.51
CA LEU A 100 11.09 0.41 17.87
C LEU A 100 10.82 1.69 18.65
N ASP A 101 10.00 1.60 19.68
CA ASP A 101 9.91 2.69 20.65
C ASP A 101 11.25 2.75 21.40
N SER A 102 11.89 3.91 21.38
CA SER A 102 12.99 4.22 22.29
C SER A 102 12.44 4.16 23.72
N ARG A 103 12.96 3.21 24.50
CA ARG A 103 12.74 3.18 25.95
C ARG A 103 13.39 4.38 26.62
#